data_AF-A0AAQ3PUL9-F1
#
_entry.id   AF-A0AAQ3PUL9-F1
#
_cell.length_a   1.000
_cell.length_b   1.000
_cell.length_c   1.000
_cell.angle_alpha   90.00
_cell.angle_beta   90.00
_cell.angle_gamma   90.00
#
_symmetry.space_group_name_H-M   'P 1'
#
loop_
_entity.id
_entity.type
_entity.pdbx_description
1 polymer ?
#
loop_
_entity_poly.entity_id
_entity_poly.type
_entity_poly.pdbx_seq_one_letter_code
_entity_poly.pdbx_strand_id
1 'polypeptide(L)'
;MQKKKMENYKPNMFQLQCLKALEIQIEEGKGYNEAEIGRKMQVNRSTISRCFKRYREEGFLEDKGFTRKGAEFLEYYKMIESDLYHYFASIGINEQQQRQAVTGVFDTADIDTIQKLCQKEKMHLRYESIGKNESKEITKLTYEQLCNSLKKAYIKSHFPFIDKEKTGKVFLWQTKDLKNQHICI
;
A
#
# COMPACT_ATOMS: atom_id res chain seq x y z
N MET A 1 9.04 1.93 -14.61
CA MET A 1 10.47 2.20 -14.95
C MET A 1 11.31 2.74 -13.79
N GLN A 2 10.74 3.40 -12.77
CA GLN A 2 11.52 3.93 -11.63
C GLN A 2 11.92 2.88 -10.58
N LYS A 3 11.07 1.88 -10.26
CA LYS A 3 11.36 0.82 -9.26
C LYS A 3 12.67 0.07 -9.51
N LYS A 4 12.92 -0.36 -10.77
CA LYS A 4 14.18 -1.05 -11.17
C LYS A 4 15.44 -0.21 -10.95
N LYS A 5 15.35 1.13 -10.97
CA LYS A 5 16.50 2.01 -10.70
C LYS A 5 16.77 2.15 -9.20
N MET A 6 15.76 2.04 -8.36
CA MET A 6 15.89 2.16 -6.89
C MET A 6 16.51 0.88 -6.28
N GLU A 7 16.23 -0.30 -6.85
CA GLU A 7 16.80 -1.59 -6.40
C GLU A 7 18.34 -1.65 -6.42
N ASN A 8 18.98 -0.99 -7.40
CA ASN A 8 20.45 -0.93 -7.49
C ASN A 8 21.11 -0.19 -6.31
N TYR A 9 20.33 0.55 -5.53
CA TYR A 9 20.79 1.33 -4.40
C TYR A 9 20.25 0.80 -3.07
N LYS A 10 19.89 -0.49 -3.03
CA LYS A 10 19.42 -1.14 -1.80
C LYS A 10 20.33 -0.79 -0.62
N PRO A 11 19.79 -0.08 0.40
CA PRO A 11 20.53 0.20 1.62
C PRO A 11 20.64 -1.11 2.44
N ASN A 12 21.69 -1.24 3.24
CA ASN A 12 21.65 -2.17 4.37
C ASN A 12 20.79 -1.58 5.51
N MET A 13 20.45 -2.39 6.51
CA MET A 13 19.61 -1.98 7.63
C MET A 13 20.21 -0.78 8.37
N PHE A 14 21.53 -0.77 8.57
CA PHE A 14 22.22 0.36 9.20
C PHE A 14 22.08 1.67 8.40
N GLN A 15 22.24 1.61 7.08
CA GLN A 15 22.10 2.76 6.19
C GLN A 15 20.66 3.27 6.19
N LEU A 16 19.68 2.36 6.13
CA LEU A 16 18.27 2.71 6.23
C LEU A 16 17.96 3.39 7.57
N GLN A 17 18.48 2.87 8.67
CA GLN A 17 18.36 3.48 10.00
C GLN A 17 18.98 4.88 10.03
N CYS A 18 20.16 5.09 9.44
CA CYS A 18 20.78 6.40 9.33
C CYS A 18 19.87 7.40 8.58
N LEU A 19 19.25 6.97 7.48
CA LEU A 19 18.34 7.81 6.70
C LEU A 19 17.05 8.13 7.49
N LYS A 20 16.45 7.15 8.18
CA LYS A 20 15.29 7.38 9.06
C LYS A 20 15.61 8.35 10.20
N ALA A 21 16.80 8.25 10.78
CA ALA A 21 17.23 9.18 11.83
C ALA A 21 17.43 10.60 11.29
N LEU A 22 17.93 10.75 10.06
CA LEU A 22 18.03 12.05 9.40
C LEU A 22 16.65 12.67 9.16
N GLU A 23 15.70 11.88 8.70
CA GLU A 23 14.34 12.35 8.45
C GLU A 23 13.68 12.85 9.74
N ILE A 24 13.79 12.09 10.84
CA ILE A 24 13.27 12.52 12.14
C ILE A 24 13.89 13.86 12.58
N GLN A 25 15.20 14.08 12.36
CA GLN A 25 15.82 15.37 12.68
C GLN A 25 15.29 16.53 11.85
N ILE A 26 14.98 16.27 10.57
CA ILE A 26 14.40 17.26 9.67
C ILE A 26 12.96 17.58 10.11
N GLU A 27 12.17 16.57 10.44
CA GLU A 27 10.79 16.72 10.94
C GLU A 27 10.74 17.45 12.29
N GLU A 28 11.69 17.18 13.20
CA GLU A 28 11.84 17.86 14.48
C GLU A 28 12.39 19.30 14.36
N GLY A 29 12.71 19.77 13.15
CA GLY A 29 13.24 21.12 12.91
C GLY A 29 14.67 21.35 13.41
N LYS A 30 15.39 20.28 13.79
CA LYS A 30 16.80 20.34 14.25
C LYS A 30 17.79 20.51 13.10
N GLY A 31 17.34 20.30 11.86
CA GLY A 31 18.16 20.37 10.66
C GLY A 31 19.12 19.18 10.52
N TYR A 32 20.03 19.26 9.56
CA TYR A 32 20.96 18.18 9.22
C TYR A 32 22.15 18.13 10.21
N ASN A 33 22.18 17.15 11.12
CA ASN A 33 23.26 16.99 12.10
C ASN A 33 23.80 15.55 12.21
N GLU A 34 24.86 15.25 11.45
CA GLU A 34 25.51 13.94 11.43
C GLU A 34 26.04 13.48 12.80
N ALA A 35 26.48 14.41 13.66
CA ALA A 35 27.02 14.07 14.97
C ALA A 35 25.92 13.59 15.92
N GLU A 36 24.72 14.17 15.84
CA GLU A 36 23.57 13.73 16.62
C GLU A 36 23.04 12.37 16.13
N ILE A 37 23.03 12.13 14.82
CA ILE A 37 22.70 10.81 14.25
C ILE A 37 23.72 9.77 14.74
N GLY A 38 25.02 10.11 14.72
CA GLY A 38 26.09 9.24 15.22
C GLY A 38 25.88 8.85 16.69
N ARG A 39 25.53 9.81 17.55
CA ARG A 39 25.19 9.53 18.96
C ARG A 39 23.99 8.60 19.10
N LYS A 40 22.92 8.82 18.33
CA LYS A 40 21.70 7.97 18.36
C LYS A 40 22.00 6.53 17.90
N MET A 41 22.86 6.38 16.90
CA MET A 41 23.26 5.08 16.34
C MET A 41 24.46 4.45 17.07
N GLN A 42 25.01 5.11 18.09
CA GLN A 42 26.22 4.70 18.80
C GLN A 42 27.43 4.45 17.86
N VAL A 43 27.59 5.32 16.85
CA VAL A 43 28.69 5.27 15.89
C VAL A 43 29.37 6.63 15.74
N ASN A 44 30.60 6.61 15.25
CA ASN A 44 31.35 7.82 14.99
C ASN A 44 30.69 8.67 13.88
N ARG A 45 30.81 9.99 14.00
CA ARG A 45 30.37 10.94 12.94
C ARG A 45 30.97 10.57 11.57
N SER A 46 32.22 10.12 11.53
CA SER A 46 32.87 9.67 10.29
C SER A 46 32.16 8.50 9.62
N THR A 47 31.58 7.58 10.39
CA THR A 47 30.76 6.46 9.87
C THR A 47 29.48 6.99 9.21
N ILE A 48 28.80 7.95 9.86
CA ILE A 48 27.60 8.59 9.31
C ILE A 48 27.92 9.37 8.03
N SER A 49 28.99 10.16 8.05
CA SER A 49 29.44 10.93 6.90
C SER A 49 29.76 10.03 5.70
N ARG A 50 30.42 8.88 5.93
CA ARG A 50 30.67 7.87 4.89
C ARG A 50 29.38 7.24 4.36
N CYS A 51 28.41 6.97 5.23
CA CYS A 51 27.09 6.47 4.84
C CYS A 51 26.39 7.45 3.90
N PHE A 52 26.33 8.73 4.26
CA PHE A 52 25.62 9.75 3.48
C PHE A 52 26.35 10.23 2.22
N LYS A 53 27.66 10.01 2.11
CA LYS A 53 28.43 10.38 0.92
C LYS A 53 27.84 9.77 -0.36
N ARG A 54 27.57 8.47 -0.38
CA ARG A 54 27.00 7.78 -1.54
C ARG A 54 25.61 8.32 -1.89
N TYR A 55 24.77 8.59 -0.89
CA TYR A 55 23.42 9.10 -1.13
C TYR A 55 23.42 10.54 -1.67
N ARG A 56 24.43 11.35 -1.35
CA ARG A 56 24.65 12.66 -1.98
C ARG A 56 25.10 12.54 -3.42
N GLU A 57 26.10 11.70 -3.69
CA GLU A 57 26.62 11.46 -5.05
C GLU A 57 25.52 11.00 -6.02
N GLU A 58 24.56 10.21 -5.51
CA GLU A 58 23.43 9.69 -6.29
C GLU A 58 22.21 10.64 -6.33
N GLY A 59 22.29 11.80 -5.70
CA GLY A 59 21.24 12.84 -5.69
C GLY A 59 20.02 12.49 -4.82
N PHE A 60 20.16 11.61 -3.83
CA PHE A 60 19.12 11.35 -2.83
C PHE A 60 19.16 12.37 -1.68
N LEU A 61 20.35 12.90 -1.36
CA LEU A 61 20.55 13.91 -0.33
C LEU A 61 21.13 15.19 -0.92
N GLU A 62 20.71 16.32 -0.38
CA GLU A 62 21.22 17.68 -0.59
C GLU A 62 21.73 18.26 0.74
N ASP A 63 22.35 19.44 0.69
CA ASP A 63 22.95 20.09 1.87
C ASP A 63 21.97 20.33 3.02
N LYS A 64 20.67 20.42 2.72
CA LYS A 64 19.61 20.70 3.70
C LYS A 64 18.70 19.50 4.02
N GLY A 65 18.95 18.31 3.44
CA GLY A 65 18.15 17.12 3.71
C GLY A 65 17.87 16.27 2.48
N PHE A 66 16.68 15.66 2.43
CA PHE A 66 16.29 14.78 1.33
C PHE A 66 15.84 15.56 0.10
N THR A 67 16.27 15.09 -1.08
CA THR A 67 15.66 15.51 -2.35
C THR A 67 14.31 14.80 -2.52
N ARG A 68 13.48 15.23 -3.48
CA ARG A 68 12.23 14.49 -3.81
C ARG A 68 12.51 13.00 -4.11
N LYS A 69 13.59 12.72 -4.87
CA LYS A 69 14.04 11.36 -5.18
C LYS A 69 14.49 10.62 -3.91
N GLY A 70 15.17 11.30 -2.99
CA GLY A 70 15.57 10.75 -1.69
C GLY A 70 14.40 10.40 -0.79
N ALA A 71 13.39 11.25 -0.74
CA ALA A 71 12.17 11.00 0.03
C ALA A 71 11.40 9.80 -0.53
N GLU A 72 11.17 9.76 -1.84
CA GLU A 72 10.54 8.60 -2.51
C GLU A 72 11.33 7.30 -2.27
N PHE A 73 12.66 7.37 -2.30
CA PHE A 73 13.54 6.25 -1.99
C PHE A 73 13.37 5.77 -0.54
N LEU A 74 13.41 6.69 0.43
CA LEU A 74 13.29 6.35 1.85
C LEU A 74 11.91 5.72 2.14
N GLU A 75 10.84 6.32 1.63
CA GLU A 75 9.47 5.81 1.76
C GLU A 75 9.32 4.39 1.19
N TYR A 76 9.91 4.14 0.02
CA TYR A 76 9.89 2.81 -0.58
C TYR A 76 10.53 1.74 0.33
N TYR A 77 11.67 2.05 0.95
CA TYR A 77 12.34 1.10 1.83
C TYR A 77 11.68 0.97 3.20
N LYS A 78 11.07 2.03 3.74
CA LYS A 78 10.20 1.94 4.93
C LYS A 78 9.01 1.02 4.70
N MET A 79 8.38 1.11 3.53
CA MET A 79 7.27 0.22 3.17
C MET A 79 7.73 -1.23 3.14
N ILE A 80 8.90 -1.53 2.57
CA ILE A 80 9.47 -2.89 2.56
C ILE A 80 9.79 -3.38 3.98
N GLU A 81 10.41 -2.54 4.80
CA GLU A 81 10.70 -2.85 6.20
C GLU A 81 9.40 -3.16 6.97
N SER A 82 8.35 -2.34 6.80
CA SER A 82 7.05 -2.55 7.41
C SER A 82 6.38 -3.85 6.95
N ASP A 83 6.45 -4.15 5.65
CA ASP A 83 5.92 -5.41 5.09
C ASP A 83 6.62 -6.62 5.71
N LEU A 84 7.94 -6.56 5.95
CA LEU A 84 8.67 -7.61 6.65
C LEU A 84 8.23 -7.75 8.12
N TYR A 85 8.05 -6.64 8.84
CA TYR A 85 7.54 -6.69 10.21
C TYR A 85 6.16 -7.34 10.27
N HIS A 86 5.26 -6.96 9.35
CA HIS A 86 3.92 -7.57 9.27
C HIS A 86 3.98 -9.07 8.95
N TYR A 87 4.86 -9.47 8.03
CA TYR A 87 5.06 -10.89 7.70
C TYR A 87 5.54 -11.69 8.91
N PHE A 88 6.54 -11.20 9.65
CA PHE A 88 7.02 -11.93 10.82
C PHE A 88 6.01 -11.95 11.97
N ALA A 89 5.21 -10.89 12.10
CA ALA A 89 4.10 -10.86 13.05
C ALA A 89 3.00 -11.88 12.68
N SER A 90 2.67 -12.05 11.39
CA SER A 90 1.61 -12.98 10.96
C SER A 90 1.98 -14.44 11.20
N ILE A 91 3.27 -14.79 11.08
CA ILE A 91 3.77 -16.13 11.42
C ILE A 91 4.04 -16.34 12.92
N GLY A 92 3.67 -15.36 13.77
CA GLY A 92 3.71 -15.49 15.23
C GLY A 92 5.08 -15.27 15.88
N ILE A 93 6.05 -14.65 15.19
CA ILE A 93 7.34 -14.31 15.81
C ILE A 93 7.14 -13.14 16.78
N ASN A 94 7.75 -13.23 17.96
CA ASN A 94 7.70 -12.15 18.96
C ASN A 94 8.48 -10.90 18.53
N GLU A 95 8.14 -9.72 19.07
CA GLU A 95 8.73 -8.44 18.66
C GLU A 95 10.27 -8.37 18.77
N GLN A 96 10.85 -9.05 19.76
CA GLN A 96 12.30 -9.03 19.95
C GLN A 96 13.02 -9.81 18.85
N GLN A 97 12.51 -10.99 18.51
CA GLN A 97 13.01 -11.81 17.40
C GLN A 97 12.67 -11.20 16.05
N GLN A 98 11.54 -10.51 15.90
CA GLN A 98 11.17 -9.80 14.68
C GLN A 98 12.26 -8.81 14.28
N ARG A 99 12.76 -7.98 15.21
CA ARG A 99 13.83 -7.00 14.89
C ARG A 99 15.08 -7.67 14.33
N GLN A 100 15.49 -8.79 14.90
CA GLN A 100 16.65 -9.55 14.43
C GLN A 100 16.37 -10.21 13.08
N ALA A 101 15.19 -10.81 12.91
CA ALA A 101 14.78 -11.47 11.67
C ALA A 101 14.63 -10.48 10.51
N VAL A 102 13.98 -9.33 10.73
CA VAL A 102 13.86 -8.24 9.75
C VAL A 102 15.24 -7.74 9.34
N THR A 103 16.13 -7.49 10.30
CA THR A 103 17.51 -7.06 10.00
C THR A 103 18.23 -8.09 9.14
N GLY A 104 18.20 -9.37 9.54
CA GLY A 104 18.87 -10.44 8.82
C GLY A 104 18.34 -10.63 7.40
N VAL A 105 17.01 -10.69 7.22
CA VAL A 105 16.40 -10.86 5.90
C VAL A 105 16.58 -9.63 5.03
N PHE A 106 16.43 -8.43 5.60
CA PHE A 106 16.62 -7.20 4.85
C PHE A 106 18.05 -7.05 4.32
N ASP A 107 19.07 -7.44 5.09
CA ASP A 107 20.46 -7.34 4.63
C ASP A 107 20.83 -8.43 3.61
N THR A 108 20.28 -9.63 3.75
CA THR A 108 20.72 -10.81 2.97
C THR A 108 19.88 -11.11 1.72
N ALA A 109 18.56 -10.88 1.76
CA ALA A 109 17.66 -11.27 0.67
C ALA A 109 17.50 -10.13 -0.36
N ASP A 110 17.38 -10.46 -1.64
CA ASP A 110 17.05 -9.45 -2.66
C ASP A 110 15.62 -8.92 -2.50
N ILE A 111 15.36 -7.74 -3.06
CA ILE A 111 14.07 -7.06 -2.90
C ILE A 111 12.92 -7.86 -3.53
N ASP A 112 13.17 -8.56 -4.64
CA ASP A 112 12.17 -9.40 -5.30
C ASP A 112 11.79 -10.60 -4.41
N THR A 113 12.77 -11.25 -3.79
CA THR A 113 12.55 -12.31 -2.80
C THR A 113 11.77 -11.81 -1.59
N ILE A 114 12.12 -10.64 -1.04
CA ILE A 114 11.39 -10.03 0.09
C ILE A 114 9.93 -9.75 -0.32
N GLN A 115 9.71 -9.17 -1.50
CA GLN A 115 8.36 -8.87 -1.99
C GLN A 115 7.55 -10.13 -2.23
N LYS A 116 8.13 -11.18 -2.81
CA LYS A 116 7.47 -12.48 -3.03
C LYS A 116 7.07 -13.13 -1.70
N LEU A 117 7.94 -13.07 -0.69
CA LEU A 117 7.67 -13.55 0.66
C LEU A 117 6.44 -12.86 1.25
N CYS A 118 6.41 -11.52 1.21
CA CYS A 118 5.31 -10.73 1.76
C CYS A 118 4.01 -10.85 0.94
N GLN A 119 4.09 -11.07 -0.38
CA GLN A 119 2.92 -11.29 -1.23
C GLN A 119 2.26 -12.64 -1.01
N LYS A 120 3.04 -13.70 -0.82
CA LYS A 120 2.53 -15.05 -0.52
C LYS A 120 1.64 -15.02 0.72
N GLU A 121 2.07 -14.29 1.75
CA GLU A 121 1.32 -14.12 2.99
C GLU A 121 0.05 -13.27 2.83
N LYS A 122 0.13 -12.14 2.09
CA LYS A 122 -1.05 -11.33 1.74
C LYS A 122 -2.12 -12.14 0.99
N MET A 123 -1.71 -13.18 0.24
CA MET A 123 -2.63 -14.13 -0.40
C MET A 123 -3.19 -15.17 0.59
N HIS A 124 -2.38 -15.73 1.50
CA HIS A 124 -2.87 -16.65 2.54
C HIS A 124 -3.92 -15.99 3.46
N LEU A 125 -3.68 -14.75 3.93
CA LEU A 125 -4.64 -13.98 4.72
C LEU A 125 -5.94 -13.67 3.96
N ARG A 126 -5.85 -13.47 2.63
CA ARG A 126 -7.04 -13.30 1.77
C ARG A 126 -7.86 -14.59 1.65
N TYR A 127 -7.25 -15.76 1.67
CA TYR A 127 -7.98 -17.03 1.66
C TYR A 127 -8.65 -17.32 3.02
N GLU A 128 -8.00 -17.00 4.14
CA GLU A 128 -8.60 -17.19 5.47
C GLU A 128 -9.74 -16.19 5.76
N SER A 129 -9.65 -14.97 5.21
CA SER A 129 -10.71 -13.95 5.35
C SER A 129 -11.93 -14.18 4.44
N ILE A 130 -11.83 -15.00 3.38
CA ILE A 130 -13.01 -15.48 2.63
C ILE A 130 -13.91 -16.35 3.52
N GLY A 131 -13.34 -17.06 4.50
CA GLY A 131 -14.08 -17.87 5.48
C GLY A 131 -14.68 -17.05 6.65
N LYS A 132 -14.23 -15.81 6.85
CA LYS A 132 -14.69 -14.91 7.92
C LYS A 132 -15.53 -13.76 7.35
N ASN A 133 -16.66 -14.11 6.71
CA ASN A 133 -17.69 -13.13 6.41
C ASN A 133 -18.50 -12.85 7.68
N GLU A 134 -17.98 -12.00 8.56
CA GLU A 134 -18.58 -11.73 9.87
C GLU A 134 -19.87 -10.87 9.84
N SER A 135 -20.48 -10.54 8.70
CA SER A 135 -21.76 -9.77 8.75
C SER A 135 -22.55 -9.69 7.43
N LYS A 136 -22.81 -10.82 6.77
CA LYS A 136 -24.03 -10.96 5.97
C LYS A 136 -24.59 -12.36 6.20
N GLU A 137 -25.55 -12.49 7.11
CA GLU A 137 -26.43 -13.66 7.11
C GLU A 137 -26.96 -13.82 5.68
N ILE A 138 -26.70 -14.97 5.06
CA ILE A 138 -27.33 -15.34 3.81
C ILE A 138 -28.79 -15.62 4.16
N THR A 139 -29.61 -14.57 4.24
CA THR A 139 -31.05 -14.72 4.35
C THR A 139 -31.55 -15.38 3.07
N LYS A 140 -31.93 -16.65 3.16
CA LYS A 140 -32.65 -17.34 2.08
C LYS A 140 -33.99 -16.65 1.89
N LEU A 141 -34.07 -15.75 0.91
CA LEU A 141 -35.34 -15.18 0.48
C LEU A 141 -36.13 -16.24 -0.30
N THR A 142 -37.42 -16.36 -0.02
CA THR A 142 -38.30 -17.20 -0.84
C THR A 142 -38.53 -16.54 -2.20
N TYR A 143 -38.88 -17.35 -3.21
CA TYR A 143 -39.14 -16.86 -4.57
C TYR A 143 -40.18 -15.71 -4.60
N GLU A 144 -41.20 -15.80 -3.75
CA GLU A 144 -42.25 -14.78 -3.63
C GLU A 144 -41.74 -13.44 -3.08
N GLN A 145 -40.83 -13.46 -2.11
CA GLN A 145 -40.22 -12.24 -1.55
C GLN A 145 -39.32 -11.54 -2.57
N LEU A 146 -38.62 -12.32 -3.40
CA LEU A 146 -37.84 -11.84 -4.54
C LEU A 146 -38.74 -11.19 -5.59
N CYS A 147 -39.83 -11.86 -5.99
CA CYS A 147 -40.79 -11.33 -6.95
C CYS A 147 -41.45 -10.02 -6.47
N ASN A 148 -41.81 -9.93 -5.18
CA ASN A 148 -42.40 -8.71 -4.61
C ASN A 148 -41.40 -7.53 -4.57
N SER A 149 -40.13 -7.82 -4.30
CA SER A 149 -39.06 -6.81 -4.30
C SER A 149 -38.80 -6.27 -5.71
N LEU A 150 -38.77 -7.16 -6.70
CA LEU A 150 -38.65 -6.79 -8.11
C LEU A 150 -39.87 -6.01 -8.63
N LYS A 151 -41.09 -6.39 -8.24
CA LYS A 151 -42.32 -5.64 -8.58
C LYS A 151 -42.31 -4.24 -7.99
N LYS A 152 -41.85 -4.07 -6.73
CA LYS A 152 -41.70 -2.74 -6.12
C LYS A 152 -40.65 -1.88 -6.85
N ALA A 153 -39.55 -2.48 -7.29
CA ALA A 153 -38.54 -1.78 -8.09
C ALA A 153 -39.09 -1.35 -9.46
N TYR A 154 -39.86 -2.22 -10.12
CA TYR A 154 -40.49 -1.95 -11.42
C TYR A 154 -41.54 -0.83 -11.36
N ILE A 155 -42.32 -0.75 -10.28
CA ILE A 155 -43.31 0.32 -10.09
C ILE A 155 -42.62 1.68 -9.87
N LYS A 156 -41.45 1.70 -9.22
CA LYS A 156 -40.70 2.94 -8.94
C LYS A 156 -40.01 3.53 -10.17
N SER A 157 -39.79 2.75 -11.23
CA SER A 157 -39.19 3.19 -12.50
C SER A 157 -40.22 3.55 -13.58
N HIS A 158 -41.41 4.02 -13.21
CA HIS A 158 -42.47 4.41 -14.14
C HIS A 158 -42.00 5.50 -15.14
N PHE A 159 -41.53 5.07 -16.31
CA PHE A 159 -41.68 5.78 -17.57
C PHE A 159 -43.01 5.33 -18.20
N PRO A 160 -43.81 6.24 -18.76
CA PRO A 160 -45.11 5.88 -19.34
C PRO A 160 -44.91 5.00 -20.59
N PHE A 161 -45.43 3.78 -20.52
CA PHE A 161 -45.64 2.93 -21.69
C PHE A 161 -46.85 3.49 -22.46
N ILE A 162 -46.62 4.09 -23.63
CA ILE A 162 -47.70 4.40 -24.58
C ILE A 162 -48.01 3.13 -25.38
N ASP A 163 -49.29 2.81 -25.42
CA ASP A 163 -49.92 1.71 -26.14
C ASP A 163 -49.61 1.76 -27.65
N LYS A 164 -49.36 0.58 -28.23
CA LYS A 164 -49.15 0.42 -29.67
C LYS A 164 -50.51 0.47 -30.34
N GLU A 165 -50.93 1.63 -30.85
CA GLU A 165 -51.88 1.59 -31.98
C GLU A 165 -51.94 2.79 -32.93
N LYS A 166 -51.28 3.94 -32.70
CA LYS A 166 -51.30 5.03 -33.69
C LYS A 166 -49.97 5.74 -33.82
N THR A 167 -49.57 5.95 -35.08
CA THR A 167 -48.44 6.73 -35.61
C THR A 167 -47.13 5.96 -35.81
N GLY A 168 -46.94 5.51 -37.05
CA GLY A 168 -45.66 5.03 -37.55
C GLY A 168 -44.68 6.19 -37.72
N LYS A 169 -43.72 6.30 -36.79
CA LYS A 169 -42.39 6.87 -36.97
C LYS A 169 -41.58 6.66 -35.69
N VAL A 170 -40.54 5.83 -35.78
CA VAL A 170 -39.58 5.59 -34.69
C VAL A 170 -38.50 6.66 -34.77
N PHE A 171 -38.37 7.49 -33.72
CA PHE A 171 -37.17 8.30 -33.50
C PHE A 171 -36.31 7.62 -32.45
N LEU A 172 -35.16 7.09 -32.88
CA LEU A 172 -34.08 6.64 -32.01
C LEU A 172 -33.33 7.88 -31.49
N TRP A 173 -33.37 8.12 -30.19
CA TRP A 173 -32.31 8.88 -29.51
C TRP A 173 -31.58 7.94 -28.55
N GLN A 174 -30.36 7.59 -28.93
CA GLN A 174 -29.44 6.80 -28.11
C GLN A 174 -28.76 7.68 -27.05
N THR A 175 -28.93 7.23 -25.81
CA THR A 175 -27.96 7.16 -24.69
C THR A 175 -27.16 8.39 -24.28
N LYS A 176 -27.33 8.78 -23.01
CA LYS A 176 -26.21 9.14 -22.13
C LYS A 176 -26.53 8.81 -20.67
N ASP A 177 -25.49 8.31 -20.00
CA ASP A 177 -25.34 8.05 -18.56
C ASP A 177 -25.85 6.73 -17.96
N LEU A 178 -25.11 5.67 -18.30
CA LEU A 178 -24.84 4.55 -17.39
C LEU A 178 -23.49 4.80 -16.68
N LYS A 179 -23.48 5.72 -15.72
CA LYS A 179 -22.47 5.77 -14.65
C LYS A 179 -23.21 6.02 -13.35
N ASN A 180 -23.01 5.10 -12.38
CA ASN A 180 -23.57 5.10 -11.03
C ASN A 180 -24.91 4.37 -10.83
N GLN A 181 -24.93 3.06 -11.09
CA GLN A 181 -25.65 2.17 -10.19
C GLN A 181 -24.77 0.95 -9.90
N HIS A 182 -24.09 0.99 -8.75
CA HIS A 182 -23.55 -0.19 -8.12
C HIS A 182 -24.73 -1.09 -7.73
N ILE A 183 -24.96 -2.13 -8.50
CA ILE A 183 -25.79 -3.24 -8.07
C ILE A 183 -24.83 -4.24 -7.42
N CYS A 184 -24.78 -4.23 -6.10
CA CYS A 184 -24.25 -5.36 -5.35
C CYS A 184 -25.29 -6.46 -5.40
N ILE A 185 -24.98 -7.57 -6.07
CA ILE A 185 -25.65 -8.86 -5.89
C ILE A 185 -24.70 -9.72 -5.06
#